data_AF-A0A4Y2KNG3-F1
#
_entry.id   AF-A0A4Y2KNG3-F1
#
_cell.length_a   1.000
_cell.length_b   1.000
_cell.length_c   1.000
_cell.angle_alpha   90.00
_cell.angle_beta   90.00
_cell.angle_gamma   90.00
#
_symmetry.space_group_name_H-M   'P 1'
#
loop_
_entity.id
_entity.type
_entity.pdbx_description
1 polymer ?
#
loop_
_entity_poly.entity_id
_entity_poly.type
_entity_poly.pdbx_seq_one_letter_code
_entity_poly.pdbx_strand_id
1 'polypeptide(L)'
;MAQLSPFNTVFHADLLAKQEACLWASKTNQQVKVWSDSESSLHSIDTNSPIAQQTQEILLKSTNIKLGWIRAHVGYSSNEAADVLAKKATQEGIPTYNPAPRNHIKSLL
;
A
#
# COMPACT_ATOMS: atom_id res chain seq x y z
N MET A 1 7.61 12.14 0.86
CA MET A 1 7.16 10.80 1.31
C MET A 1 6.36 10.96 2.58
N ALA A 2 5.21 10.31 2.69
CA ALA A 2 4.41 10.33 3.91
C ALA A 2 5.04 9.42 4.98
N GLN A 3 5.14 9.90 6.22
CA GLN A 3 5.49 9.09 7.39
C GLN A 3 4.22 8.76 8.15
N LEU A 4 3.99 7.47 8.37
CA LEU A 4 2.84 6.98 9.12
C LEU A 4 3.09 7.07 10.63
N SER A 5 2.02 7.26 11.39
CA SER A 5 2.08 7.30 12.85
C SER A 5 2.64 6.00 13.45
N PRO A 6 3.33 6.05 14.61
CA PRO A 6 3.98 4.88 15.20
C PRO A 6 3.05 3.71 15.55
N PHE A 7 1.76 3.97 15.71
CA PHE A 7 0.73 2.96 15.98
C PHE A 7 0.25 2.21 14.72
N ASN A 8 0.73 2.59 13.54
CA ASN A 8 0.41 1.90 12.28
C ASN A 8 1.31 0.67 12.11
N THR A 9 0.71 -0.40 11.60
CA THR A 9 1.44 -1.65 11.33
C THR A 9 2.04 -1.63 9.92
N VAL A 10 3.08 -2.44 9.69
CA VAL A 10 3.66 -2.67 8.36
C VAL A 10 2.57 -3.06 7.35
N PHE A 11 1.60 -3.87 7.77
CA PHE A 11 0.47 -4.27 6.93
C PHE A 11 -0.43 -3.09 6.51
N HIS A 12 -0.72 -2.14 7.42
CA HIS A 12 -1.47 -0.93 7.04
C HIS A 12 -0.66 -0.04 6.10
N ALA A 13 0.64 0.12 6.36
CA ALA A 13 1.52 0.89 5.48
C ALA A 13 1.53 0.34 4.06
N ASP A 14 1.61 -0.98 3.95
CA ASP A 14 1.66 -1.71 2.70
C ASP A 14 0.32 -1.66 1.94
N LEU A 15 -0.81 -1.71 2.64
CA LEU A 15 -2.14 -1.49 2.03
C LEU A 15 -2.32 -0.07 1.50
N LEU A 16 -1.90 0.94 2.26
CA LEU A 16 -1.98 2.34 1.85
C LEU A 16 -1.08 2.64 0.65
N ALA A 17 0.14 2.09 0.64
CA ALA A 17 1.05 2.25 -0.49
C ALA A 17 0.43 1.69 -1.79
N LYS A 18 -0.24 0.55 -1.73
CA LYS A 18 -0.97 -0.02 -2.88
C LYS A 18 -2.14 0.82 -3.31
N GLN A 19 -2.92 1.33 -2.36
CA GLN A 19 -4.04 2.21 -2.66
C GLN A 19 -3.57 3.45 -3.43
N GLU A 20 -2.52 4.10 -2.96
CA GLU A 20 -1.92 5.27 -3.62
C GLU A 20 -1.35 4.92 -5.00
N ALA A 21 -0.69 3.76 -5.13
CA ALA A 21 -0.21 3.28 -6.43
C ALA A 21 -1.37 3.06 -7.42
N CYS A 22 -2.48 2.46 -6.97
CA CYS A 22 -3.68 2.27 -7.79
C CYS A 22 -4.34 3.61 -8.14
N LEU A 23 -4.41 4.55 -7.19
CA LEU A 23 -4.95 5.89 -7.41
C LEU A 23 -4.11 6.71 -8.39
N TRP A 24 -2.79 6.55 -8.36
CA TRP A 24 -1.92 7.15 -9.35
C TRP A 24 -2.10 6.48 -10.72
N ALA A 25 -2.16 5.15 -10.74
CA ALA A 25 -2.35 4.37 -11.96
C ALA A 25 -3.71 4.62 -12.64
N SER A 26 -4.77 4.92 -11.87
CA SER A 26 -6.09 5.24 -12.44
C SER A 26 -6.14 6.58 -13.16
N LYS A 27 -5.20 7.49 -12.85
CA LYS A 27 -5.09 8.81 -13.47
C LYS A 27 -4.29 8.81 -14.78
N THR A 28 -3.63 7.69 -15.10
CA THR A 28 -2.91 7.55 -16.37
C THR A 28 -3.73 6.79 -17.39
N ASN A 29 -3.56 7.13 -18.66
CA ASN A 29 -4.16 6.41 -19.79
C ASN A 29 -3.35 5.18 -20.22
N GLN A 30 -2.20 4.93 -19.57
CA GLN A 30 -1.33 3.80 -19.89
C GLN A 30 -1.73 2.55 -19.09
N GLN A 31 -1.41 1.39 -19.66
CA GLN A 31 -1.55 0.12 -18.96
C GLN A 31 -0.43 0.02 -17.90
N VAL A 32 -0.80 0.01 -16.63
CA VAL A 32 0.14 -0.01 -15.50
C VAL A 32 0.02 -1.33 -14.77
N LYS A 33 1.17 -1.92 -14.41
CA LYS A 33 1.23 -3.07 -13.53
C LYS A 33 1.76 -2.66 -12.16
N VAL A 34 0.93 -2.80 -11.13
CA VAL A 34 1.30 -2.56 -9.73
C VAL A 34 1.76 -3.88 -9.14
N TRP A 35 2.99 -3.92 -8.65
CA TRP A 35 3.59 -5.11 -8.05
C TRP A 35 3.59 -5.00 -6.53
N SER A 36 3.26 -6.10 -5.86
CA SER A 36 3.34 -6.26 -4.42
C SER A 36 4.22 -7.44 -4.09
N ASP A 37 5.07 -7.29 -3.08
CA ASP A 37 5.87 -8.38 -2.52
C ASP A 37 5.19 -9.14 -1.38
N SER A 38 4.22 -8.49 -0.76
CA SER A 38 3.39 -9.01 0.31
C SER A 38 2.17 -9.74 -0.26
N GLU A 39 2.17 -11.07 -0.17
CA GLU A 39 1.06 -11.91 -0.63
C GLU A 39 -0.19 -11.74 0.25
N SER A 40 0.00 -11.53 1.56
CA SER A 40 -1.08 -11.30 2.53
C SER A 40 -1.82 -10.00 2.27
N SER A 41 -1.12 -8.94 1.87
CA SER A 41 -1.75 -7.66 1.54
C SER A 41 -2.55 -7.72 0.24
N LEU A 42 -2.10 -8.47 -0.77
CA LEU A 42 -2.87 -8.69 -2.00
C LEU A 42 -4.18 -9.41 -1.70
N HIS A 43 -4.12 -10.50 -0.93
CA HIS A 43 -5.33 -11.20 -0.49
C HIS A 43 -6.24 -10.30 0.35
N SER A 44 -5.67 -9.35 1.09
CA SER A 44 -6.47 -8.45 1.91
C SER A 44 -7.21 -7.36 1.15
N ILE A 45 -6.89 -7.14 -0.13
CA ILE A 45 -7.69 -6.26 -0.99
C ILE A 45 -9.12 -6.79 -1.11
N ASP A 46 -9.33 -8.09 -0.92
CA ASP A 46 -10.66 -8.73 -0.89
C ASP A 46 -11.36 -8.69 0.47
N THR A 47 -10.84 -7.93 1.44
CA THR A 47 -11.42 -7.82 2.79
C THR A 47 -12.28 -6.57 2.98
N ASN A 48 -13.12 -6.58 4.02
CA ASN A 48 -14.00 -5.45 4.38
C ASN A 48 -13.30 -4.26 5.07
N SER A 49 -12.00 -4.07 4.88
CA SER A 49 -11.33 -2.87 5.41
C SER A 49 -11.65 -1.65 4.54
N PRO A 50 -11.79 -0.43 5.09
CA PRO A 50 -12.07 0.76 4.29
C PRO A 50 -11.03 1.02 3.19
N ILE A 51 -9.74 0.75 3.48
CA ILE A 51 -8.64 0.91 2.52
C ILE A 51 -8.77 -0.12 1.38
N ALA A 52 -9.12 -1.37 1.71
CA ALA A 52 -9.33 -2.42 0.72
C ALA A 52 -10.52 -2.10 -0.19
N GLN A 53 -11.67 -1.66 0.37
CA GLN A 53 -12.84 -1.27 -0.42
C GLN A 53 -12.54 -0.10 -1.37
N GLN A 54 -11.85 0.94 -0.90
CA GLN A 54 -11.44 2.05 -1.76
C GLN A 54 -10.49 1.59 -2.88
N THR A 55 -9.57 0.67 -2.57
CA THR A 55 -8.66 0.09 -3.57
C THR A 55 -9.44 -0.73 -4.61
N GLN A 56 -10.39 -1.57 -4.18
CA GLN A 56 -11.27 -2.32 -5.07
C GLN A 56 -12.09 -1.40 -5.99
N GLU A 57 -12.68 -0.33 -5.45
CA GLU A 57 -13.42 0.63 -6.27
C GLU A 57 -12.56 1.25 -7.37
N ILE A 58 -11.30 1.59 -7.05
CA ILE A 58 -10.35 2.12 -8.05
C ILE A 58 -10.09 1.06 -9.11
N LEU A 59 -9.80 -0.17 -8.71
CA LEU A 59 -9.52 -1.28 -9.64
C LEU A 59 -10.72 -1.60 -10.53
N LEU A 60 -11.94 -1.54 -10.00
CA LEU A 60 -13.17 -1.77 -10.76
C LEU A 60 -13.45 -0.64 -11.78
N LYS A 61 -13.09 0.60 -11.44
CA LYS A 61 -13.24 1.77 -12.33
C LYS A 61 -12.15 1.85 -13.40
N SER A 62 -11.01 1.21 -13.17
CA SER A 62 -9.80 1.36 -13.99
C SER A 62 -9.38 0.05 -14.64
N THR A 63 -9.73 -0.13 -15.92
CA THR A 63 -9.35 -1.30 -16.72
C THR A 63 -7.88 -1.33 -17.13
N ASN A 64 -7.16 -0.23 -16.91
CA ASN A 64 -5.75 -0.08 -17.26
C ASN A 64 -4.78 -0.58 -16.17
N ILE A 65 -5.29 -0.99 -15.01
CA ILE A 65 -4.47 -1.42 -13.87
C ILE A 65 -4.43 -2.95 -13.81
N LYS A 66 -3.24 -3.51 -13.70
CA LYS A 66 -3.01 -4.93 -13.41
C LYS A 66 -2.28 -5.07 -12.09
N LEU A 67 -2.80 -5.90 -11.18
CA LEU A 67 -2.07 -6.28 -9.97
C LEU A 67 -1.16 -7.48 -10.27
N GLY A 68 0.02 -7.50 -9.65
CA GLY A 68 0.94 -8.62 -9.72
C GLY A 68 1.60 -8.87 -8.37
N TRP A 69 1.97 -10.12 -8.13
CA TRP A 69 2.81 -10.51 -7.01
C TRP A 69 4.23 -10.74 -7.48
N ILE A 70 5.21 -10.24 -6.72
CA ILE A 70 6.63 -10.50 -6.93
C ILE A 70 7.24 -11.03 -5.63
N ARG A 71 8.25 -11.88 -5.70
CA ARG A 71 8.90 -12.35 -4.47
C ARG A 71 9.91 -11.29 -3.99
N ALA A 72 9.85 -10.94 -2.70
CA ALA A 72 10.84 -10.09 -2.05
C ALA A 72 12.24 -10.73 -2.08
N HIS A 73 13.29 -9.89 -2.12
CA HIS A 73 14.69 -10.28 -1.90
C HIS A 73 15.28 -11.30 -2.89
N VAL A 74 14.76 -11.39 -4.11
CA VAL A 74 15.33 -12.22 -5.20
C VAL A 74 16.22 -11.40 -6.15
N GLY A 75 16.72 -10.23 -5.71
CA GLY A 75 17.60 -9.38 -6.51
C GLY A 75 16.90 -8.54 -7.58
N TYR A 76 15.58 -8.34 -7.49
CA TYR A 76 14.86 -7.43 -8.37
C TYR A 76 15.13 -5.98 -7.95
N SER A 77 15.87 -5.24 -8.77
CA SER A 77 16.26 -3.84 -8.51
C SER A 77 15.08 -2.91 -8.19
N SER A 78 13.93 -3.11 -8.86
CA SER A 78 12.71 -2.33 -8.58
C SER A 78 12.13 -2.59 -7.20
N ASN A 79 12.23 -3.82 -6.68
CA ASN A 79 11.76 -4.16 -5.33
C ASN A 79 12.69 -3.56 -4.27
N GLU A 80 14.00 -3.69 -4.48
CA GLU A 80 15.01 -3.12 -3.57
C GLU A 80 14.90 -1.59 -3.52
N ALA A 81 14.64 -0.94 -4.65
CA ALA A 81 14.37 0.49 -4.70
C ALA A 81 13.13 0.85 -3.86
N ALA A 82 12.03 0.09 -3.98
CA ALA A 82 10.83 0.30 -3.16
C ALA A 82 11.11 0.13 -1.67
N ASP A 83 11.90 -0.87 -1.27
CA ASP A 83 12.31 -1.09 0.13
C ASP A 83 13.15 0.08 0.68
N VAL A 84 14.10 0.58 -0.11
CA VAL A 84 14.92 1.75 0.25
C VAL A 84 14.03 2.98 0.44
N LEU A 85 13.08 3.18 -0.46
CA LEU A 85 12.12 4.29 -0.38
C LEU A 85 11.20 4.17 0.85
N ALA A 86 10.76 2.95 1.20
CA ALA A 86 9.97 2.71 2.40
C ALA A 86 10.77 3.02 3.67
N LYS A 87 12.04 2.59 3.74
CA LYS A 87 12.96 2.92 4.84
C LYS A 87 13.24 4.42 4.92
N LYS A 88 13.38 5.09 3.79
CA LYS A 88 13.57 6.55 3.77
C LYS A 88 12.33 7.28 4.28
N ALA A 89 11.13 6.80 3.94
CA ALA A 89 9.88 7.37 4.42
C ALA A 89 9.70 7.26 5.96
N THR A 90 10.25 6.24 6.61
CA THR A 90 10.21 6.12 8.08
C THR A 90 11.16 7.08 8.79
N GLN A 91 12.26 7.47 8.14
CA GLN A 91 13.30 8.35 8.71
C GLN A 91 13.11 9.83 8.37
N GLU A 92 12.69 10.13 7.14
CA GLU A 92 12.65 11.48 6.56
C GLU A 92 11.26 11.88 6.03
N GLY A 93 10.25 11.04 6.23
CA GLY A 93 8.90 11.33 5.73
C GLY A 93 8.21 12.47 6.49
N ILE A 94 7.22 13.09 5.83
CA ILE A 94 6.36 14.12 6.42
C ILE A 94 5.30 13.40 7.27
N PRO A 95 5.18 13.69 8.57
CA PRO A 95 4.15 13.08 9.42
C PRO A 95 2.76 13.29 8.82
N THR A 96 2.09 12.19 8.49
CA THR A 96 0.77 12.22 7.86
C THR A 96 -0.24 11.59 8.80
N TYR A 97 -1.27 12.35 9.17
CA TYR A 97 -2.32 11.85 10.06
C TYR A 97 -3.22 10.89 9.29
N ASN A 98 -3.16 9.61 9.66
CA ASN A 98 -4.10 8.59 9.23
C ASN A 98 -4.85 8.09 10.48
N PRO A 99 -6.19 7.92 10.43
CA PRO A 99 -6.96 7.35 11.54
C PRO A 99 -6.31 6.10 12.13
N ALA A 100 -6.27 6.06 13.47
CA ALA A 100 -5.66 4.96 14.20
C ALA A 100 -6.31 3.62 13.79
N PRO A 101 -5.50 2.59 13.58
CA PRO A 101 -6.02 1.28 13.22
C PRO A 101 -6.86 0.71 14.35
N ARG A 102 -7.88 -0.07 14.00
CA ARG A 102 -8.86 -0.63 14.95
C ARG A 102 -8.20 -1.40 16.10
N ASN A 103 -7.05 -2.03 15.86
CA ASN A 103 -6.29 -2.73 16.88
C ASN A 103 -5.69 -1.78 17.93
N HIS A 104 -5.25 -0.58 17.55
CA HIS A 104 -4.76 0.42 18.49
C HIS A 104 -5.89 0.99 19.34
N ILE A 105 -7.06 1.25 18.75
CA ILE A 105 -8.25 1.69 19.50
C ILE A 105 -8.68 0.63 20.53
N LYS A 106 -8.61 -0.66 20.17
CA LYS A 106 -8.93 -1.76 21.09
C LYS A 106 -7.94 -1.91 22.25
N SER A 107 -6.67 -1.52 22.09
CA SER A 107 -5.70 -1.61 23.19
C SER A 107 -5.77 -0.43 24.16
N LEU A 108 -6.54 0.61 23.83
CA LEU A 108 -6.75 1.80 24.64
C LEU A 108 -8.06 1.75 25.47
N LEU A 109 -8.85 0.69 25.29
CA LEU A 109 -10.08 0.37 26.02
C LEU A 109 -9.80 -0.76 27.01
#